data_AF-A0A914A656-F1
#
_entry.id   AF-A0A914A656-F1
#
_cell.length_a   1.000
_cell.length_b   1.000
_cell.length_c   1.000
_cell.angle_alpha   90.00
_cell.angle_beta   90.00
_cell.angle_gamma   90.00
#
_symmetry.space_group_name_H-M   'P 1'
#
loop_
_entity.id
_entity.type
_entity.pdbx_description
1 polymer ?
#
loop_
_entity_poly.entity_id
_entity_poly.type
_entity_poly.pdbx_seq_one_letter_code
_entity_poly.pdbx_strand_id
1 'polypeptide(L)'
;MAFADIAVMETFRLLDKVRADGPKERPERIAQEPPRVKPLHKTKSKEGKQPKTDPLRVLDPGRKKLTTVESQRVLAVLDESIKRTEVVTLLPYIIDNLDRFSVVLGADLVTALEEQGKIKNSYVDVCDQLRAVRNPEPVLASRTSQASRRSSALSQRSGDTQSRASSRHSSIVASENNIGEEEEDEEPGISEEEEQLMQTLAVLKQQIGFSTRNALRLLSLNPAAVNAVRVERKRRDQESSTLITYMNELRGFILERLLTTPLEEKEKTDYLTHITIRERNNALVIKKLSTELQAAEDEKDEEISKRNEEIRRLKADLNQIEKFSEEHIRRTKSEADKQQQADAKNSEGKQGKLQAELQALKTQLATNTAEHRESELALRKRKYKIETEVENWIQKYDTDMGERQDEYEDLDTVYTEEKAQLNELEERFTTLETEYTTIMEEKRVAQEKKEREERELALMIKGATVIQAFWRSYKCRKALKAKKKKGKKGKKGKKGKKK
;
A
#
# COMPACT_ATOMS: atom_id res chain seq x y z
N MET A 1 -27.20 -10.89 24.43
CA MET A 1 -25.91 -10.30 24.01
C MET A 1 -25.11 -10.04 25.27
N ALA A 2 -23.86 -10.48 25.32
CA ALA A 2 -22.93 -10.13 26.37
C ALA A 2 -22.48 -8.66 26.21
N PHE A 3 -21.95 -8.06 27.28
CA PHE A 3 -21.36 -6.72 27.21
C PHE A 3 -20.19 -6.64 26.21
N ALA A 4 -19.49 -7.76 26.00
CA ALA A 4 -18.46 -7.93 24.99
C ALA A 4 -19.01 -7.80 23.55
N ASP A 5 -20.16 -8.39 23.23
CA ASP A 5 -20.79 -8.27 21.90
C ASP A 5 -21.06 -6.82 21.55
N ILE A 6 -21.55 -6.05 22.52
CA ILE A 6 -21.85 -4.62 22.38
C ILE A 6 -20.56 -3.83 22.17
N ALA A 7 -19.51 -4.07 22.96
CA ALA A 7 -18.22 -3.41 22.80
C ALA A 7 -17.55 -3.73 21.45
N VAL A 8 -17.66 -4.97 20.96
CA VAL A 8 -17.18 -5.37 19.62
C VAL A 8 -17.98 -4.67 18.52
N MET A 9 -19.32 -4.61 18.63
CA MET A 9 -20.16 -3.87 17.69
C MET A 9 -19.86 -2.36 17.68
N GLU A 10 -19.62 -1.75 18.85
CA GLU A 10 -19.26 -0.33 18.98
C GLU A 10 -17.89 -0.04 18.34
N THR A 11 -16.90 -0.91 18.56
CA THR A 11 -15.56 -0.77 17.97
C THR A 11 -15.54 -0.99 16.47
N PHE A 12 -16.28 -1.96 15.93
CA PHE A 12 -16.47 -2.08 14.47
C PHE A 12 -17.16 -0.84 13.89
N ARG A 13 -18.21 -0.34 14.55
CA ARG A 13 -18.94 0.87 14.10
C ARG A 13 -18.07 2.12 14.13
N LEU A 14 -17.16 2.25 15.10
CA LEU A 14 -16.17 3.31 15.15
C LEU A 14 -15.09 3.12 14.08
N LEU A 15 -14.64 1.89 13.81
CA LEU A 15 -13.65 1.59 12.79
C LEU A 15 -14.18 1.89 11.37
N ASP A 16 -15.40 1.47 11.05
CA ASP A 16 -16.08 1.82 9.79
C ASP A 16 -16.32 3.33 9.68
N LYS A 17 -16.63 4.01 10.79
CA LYS A 17 -16.74 5.48 10.80
C LYS A 17 -15.39 6.15 10.51
N VAL A 18 -14.28 5.69 11.10
CA VAL A 18 -12.93 6.16 10.79
C VAL A 18 -12.50 5.81 9.35
N ARG A 19 -13.04 4.73 8.78
CA ARG A 19 -12.81 4.33 7.38
C ARG A 19 -13.60 5.17 6.38
N ALA A 20 -14.83 5.59 6.74
CA ALA A 20 -15.69 6.46 5.95
C ALA A 20 -15.32 7.95 6.08
N ASP A 21 -14.93 8.40 7.28
CA ASP A 21 -14.23 9.66 7.54
C ASP A 21 -12.71 9.53 7.28
N GLY A 22 -12.28 8.53 6.50
CA GLY A 22 -10.90 8.27 6.10
C GLY A 22 -10.23 9.53 5.56
N PRO A 23 -8.91 9.68 5.75
CA PRO A 23 -8.23 10.96 5.90
C PRO A 23 -8.69 11.94 4.85
N LYS A 24 -9.48 12.93 5.29
CA LYS A 24 -10.04 13.95 4.42
C LYS A 24 -8.91 14.80 3.89
N GLU A 25 -8.38 14.38 2.74
CA GLU A 25 -7.85 15.27 1.73
C GLU A 25 -8.92 16.32 1.46
N ARG A 26 -8.90 17.39 2.28
CA ARG A 26 -9.16 18.70 1.72
C ARG A 26 -8.16 18.83 0.58
N PRO A 27 -8.61 19.02 -0.67
CA PRO A 27 -7.82 19.80 -1.58
C PRO A 27 -7.79 21.22 -1.02
N GLU A 28 -6.92 21.44 -0.02
CA GLU A 28 -6.21 22.71 0.06
C GLU A 28 -5.42 22.79 -1.23
N ARG A 29 -6.13 23.26 -2.27
CA ARG A 29 -5.53 23.93 -3.40
C ARG A 29 -4.77 25.08 -2.76
N ILE A 30 -3.50 24.83 -2.46
CA ILE A 30 -2.50 25.87 -2.29
C ILE A 30 -2.62 26.66 -3.58
N ALA A 31 -3.31 27.79 -3.48
CA ALA A 31 -3.58 28.65 -4.60
C ALA A 31 -2.26 29.35 -4.92
N GLN A 32 -1.39 28.65 -5.64
CA GLN A 32 -0.48 29.23 -6.59
C GLN A 32 -1.33 29.89 -7.70
N GLU A 33 -2.10 30.92 -7.33
CA GLU A 33 -2.19 32.05 -8.23
C GLU A 33 -0.73 32.47 -8.46
N PRO A 34 -0.21 32.43 -9.70
CA PRO A 34 1.04 33.10 -9.98
C PRO A 34 0.88 34.55 -9.50
N PRO A 35 1.88 35.13 -8.82
CA PRO A 35 1.71 36.33 -8.03
C PRO A 35 0.96 37.37 -8.86
N ARG A 36 -0.22 37.80 -8.38
CA ARG A 36 -1.07 38.74 -9.12
C ARG A 36 -0.32 40.05 -9.30
N VAL A 37 0.43 40.14 -10.39
CA VAL A 37 0.98 41.37 -10.92
C VAL A 37 -0.23 42.23 -11.23
N LYS A 38 -0.59 43.08 -10.26
CA LYS A 38 -1.58 44.15 -10.43
C LYS A 38 -1.21 44.80 -11.76
N PRO A 39 -2.08 44.79 -12.80
CA PRO A 39 -1.69 45.31 -14.09
C PRO A 39 -1.26 46.75 -13.90
N LEU A 40 0.05 47.00 -13.98
CA LEU A 40 0.61 48.32 -13.77
C LEU A 40 -0.13 49.21 -14.75
N HIS A 41 -0.84 50.21 -14.26
CA HIS A 41 -1.80 50.96 -15.07
C HIS A 41 -1.12 51.32 -16.39
N LYS A 42 -1.64 50.79 -17.51
CA LYS A 42 -1.25 51.27 -18.84
C LYS A 42 -1.75 52.70 -18.92
N THR A 43 -0.93 53.60 -18.39
CA THR A 43 -0.99 55.03 -18.61
C THR A 43 -1.02 55.18 -20.11
N LYS A 44 -2.19 55.52 -20.64
CA LYS A 44 -2.38 55.75 -22.06
C LYS A 44 -1.66 57.04 -22.40
N SER A 45 -0.34 56.96 -22.55
CA SER A 45 0.41 57.88 -23.39
C SER A 45 -0.36 57.97 -24.70
N LYS A 46 -0.82 59.18 -25.03
CA LYS A 46 -1.38 59.45 -26.35
C LYS A 46 -0.19 59.44 -27.31
N GLU A 47 0.20 58.24 -27.75
CA GLU A 47 0.94 58.09 -29.00
C GLU A 47 0.03 58.61 -30.12
N GLY A 48 0.13 59.91 -30.38
CA GLY A 48 -0.47 60.53 -31.55
C GLY A 48 0.01 59.77 -32.78
N LYS A 49 -0.91 59.45 -33.70
CA LYS A 49 -0.66 58.57 -34.84
C LYS A 49 0.58 59.00 -35.62
N GLN A 50 1.72 58.39 -35.31
CA GLN A 50 2.90 58.45 -36.17
C GLN A 50 2.47 57.91 -37.54
N PRO A 51 2.69 58.64 -38.64
CA PRO A 51 2.34 58.14 -39.96
C PRO A 51 3.14 56.88 -40.27
N LYS A 52 2.59 55.99 -41.11
CA LYS A 52 3.32 54.82 -41.64
C LYS A 52 4.34 55.23 -42.71
N THR A 53 5.17 56.22 -42.40
CA THR A 53 6.40 56.51 -43.12
C THR A 53 7.50 55.62 -42.58
N ASP A 54 8.30 55.03 -43.47
CA ASP A 54 9.49 54.28 -43.10
C ASP A 54 10.40 55.13 -42.19
N PRO A 55 10.83 54.65 -41.00
CA PRO A 55 11.76 55.40 -40.15
C PRO A 55 13.10 55.72 -40.83
N LEU A 56 13.51 54.92 -41.82
CA LEU A 56 14.73 55.18 -42.60
C LEU A 56 14.56 56.32 -43.61
N ARG A 57 13.33 56.77 -43.90
CA ARG A 57 13.06 57.86 -44.86
C ARG A 57 13.62 59.22 -44.43
N VAL A 58 13.98 59.39 -43.16
CA VAL A 58 14.75 60.56 -42.68
C VAL A 58 16.17 60.56 -43.28
N LEU A 59 16.73 59.39 -43.61
CA LEU A 59 18.08 59.21 -44.14
C LEU A 59 18.16 59.46 -45.66
N ASP A 60 17.05 59.37 -46.40
CA ASP A 60 16.98 59.75 -47.82
C ASP A 60 17.21 61.27 -48.00
N PRO A 61 17.79 61.73 -49.13
CA PRO A 61 17.68 63.14 -49.53
C PRO A 61 16.23 63.47 -49.92
N GLY A 62 15.67 64.58 -49.41
CA GLY A 62 14.32 65.01 -49.76
C GLY A 62 14.19 65.47 -51.22
N ARG A 63 15.31 65.85 -51.85
CA ARG A 63 15.39 66.24 -53.26
C ARG A 63 15.80 65.05 -54.13
N LYS A 64 15.14 64.88 -55.28
CA LYS A 64 15.45 63.85 -56.30
C LYS A 64 16.12 64.40 -57.57
N LYS A 65 16.40 65.71 -57.64
CA LYS A 65 17.03 66.40 -58.78
C LYS A 65 17.88 67.56 -58.28
N LEU A 66 19.04 67.78 -58.90
CA LEU A 66 19.89 68.93 -58.63
C LEU A 66 19.29 70.20 -59.25
N THR A 67 19.05 71.22 -58.44
CA THR A 67 18.47 72.51 -58.85
C THR A 67 19.54 73.57 -59.18
N THR A 68 20.80 73.32 -58.84
CA THR A 68 21.93 74.24 -58.92
C THR A 68 22.84 73.91 -60.11
N VAL A 69 23.16 74.91 -60.93
CA VAL A 69 24.01 74.75 -62.13
C VAL A 69 25.41 74.22 -61.77
N GLU A 70 26.01 74.71 -60.69
CA GLU A 70 27.34 74.23 -60.26
C GLU A 70 27.32 72.76 -59.82
N SER A 71 26.29 72.32 -59.11
CA SER A 71 26.14 70.91 -58.72
C SER A 71 25.91 70.01 -59.94
N GLN A 72 25.18 70.49 -60.95
CA GLN A 72 25.02 69.80 -62.23
C GLN A 72 26.36 69.73 -62.99
N ARG A 73 27.18 70.80 -62.98
CA ARG A 73 28.53 70.81 -63.56
C ARG A 73 29.47 69.82 -62.86
N VAL A 74 29.44 69.73 -61.53
CA VAL A 74 30.27 68.77 -60.77
C VAL A 74 29.96 67.33 -61.21
N LEU A 75 28.68 66.95 -61.31
CA LEU A 75 28.34 65.63 -61.84
C LEU A 75 28.66 65.46 -63.33
N ALA A 76 28.47 66.49 -64.16
CA ALA A 76 28.83 66.41 -65.59
C ALA A 76 30.34 66.20 -65.81
N VAL A 77 31.19 66.83 -64.99
CA VAL A 77 32.65 66.61 -65.00
C VAL A 77 32.99 65.19 -64.53
N LEU A 78 32.31 64.66 -63.52
CA LEU A 78 32.50 63.27 -63.06
C LEU A 78 32.04 62.25 -64.10
N ASP A 79 30.86 62.44 -64.71
CA ASP A 79 30.32 61.56 -65.75
C ASP A 79 31.22 61.53 -67.00
N GLU A 80 31.69 62.69 -67.45
CA GLU A 80 32.66 62.79 -68.55
C GLU A 80 34.04 62.23 -68.16
N SER A 81 34.46 62.32 -66.89
CA SER A 81 35.70 61.69 -66.41
C SER A 81 35.59 60.16 -66.38
N ILE A 82 34.48 59.60 -65.86
CA ILE A 82 34.17 58.16 -65.90
C ILE A 82 34.21 57.67 -67.36
N LYS A 83 33.51 58.38 -68.25
CA LYS A 83 33.42 58.05 -69.68
C LYS A 83 34.78 58.12 -70.39
N ARG A 84 35.68 59.04 -70.00
CA ARG A 84 37.06 59.08 -70.48
C ARG A 84 37.88 57.90 -69.94
N THR A 85 37.83 57.62 -68.64
CA THR A 85 38.51 56.45 -68.05
C THR A 85 38.04 55.15 -68.70
N GLU A 86 36.74 54.98 -68.94
CA GLU A 86 36.18 53.83 -69.65
C GLU A 86 36.74 53.63 -71.05
N VAL A 87 37.11 54.71 -71.75
CA VAL A 87 37.68 54.69 -73.09
C VAL A 87 39.19 54.48 -73.05
N VAL A 88 39.93 55.23 -72.22
CA VAL A 88 41.41 55.11 -72.07
C VAL A 88 41.81 53.68 -71.71
N THR A 89 41.08 53.06 -70.79
CA THR A 89 41.33 51.69 -70.30
C THR A 89 40.99 50.59 -71.33
N LEU A 90 40.42 50.96 -72.48
CA LEU A 90 40.20 50.06 -73.62
C LEU A 90 41.14 50.36 -74.80
N LEU A 91 41.87 51.50 -74.80
CA LEU A 91 42.81 51.85 -75.87
C LEU A 91 43.87 50.77 -76.13
N PRO A 92 44.48 50.10 -75.14
CA PRO A 92 45.45 49.03 -75.41
C PRO A 92 44.82 47.91 -76.25
N TYR A 93 43.64 47.42 -75.88
CA TYR A 93 42.93 46.37 -76.62
C TYR A 93 42.56 46.81 -78.05
N ILE A 94 42.19 48.08 -78.25
CA ILE A 94 41.84 48.63 -79.57
C ILE A 94 43.07 48.75 -80.47
N ILE A 95 44.19 49.25 -79.94
CA ILE A 95 45.48 49.35 -80.63
C ILE A 95 45.94 47.95 -81.07
N ASP A 96 45.76 46.95 -80.21
CA ASP A 96 46.14 45.56 -80.49
C ASP A 96 45.13 44.84 -81.44
N ASN A 97 44.06 45.51 -81.89
CA ASN A 97 42.98 44.95 -82.75
C ASN A 97 42.49 45.96 -83.83
N LEU A 98 43.33 46.90 -84.30
CA LEU A 98 42.88 48.06 -85.09
C LEU A 98 42.07 47.73 -86.35
N ASP A 99 42.41 46.65 -87.08
CA ASP A 99 41.69 46.23 -88.30
C ASP A 99 40.18 46.14 -88.10
N ARG A 100 39.76 45.59 -86.94
CA ARG A 100 38.36 45.38 -86.56
C ARG A 100 37.59 46.68 -86.32
N PHE A 101 38.28 47.75 -85.92
CA PHE A 101 37.68 49.04 -85.55
C PHE A 101 37.90 50.14 -86.61
N SER A 102 38.85 49.92 -87.54
CA SER A 102 39.28 50.83 -88.61
C SER A 102 38.15 51.67 -89.24
N VAL A 103 37.10 51.00 -89.75
CA VAL A 103 35.93 51.60 -90.42
C VAL A 103 35.13 52.53 -89.50
N VAL A 104 35.07 52.26 -88.19
CA VAL A 104 34.29 53.04 -87.22
C VAL A 104 35.11 54.15 -86.60
N LEU A 105 36.42 53.95 -86.44
CA LEU A 105 37.37 54.96 -85.95
C LEU A 105 37.58 56.07 -86.99
N GLY A 106 37.79 55.70 -88.26
CA GLY A 106 38.17 56.61 -89.33
C GLY A 106 39.70 56.83 -89.40
N ALA A 107 40.21 57.16 -90.59
CA ALA A 107 41.65 57.17 -90.90
C ALA A 107 42.49 57.95 -89.89
N ASP A 108 42.17 59.22 -89.63
CA ASP A 108 42.90 60.10 -88.72
C ASP A 108 43.06 59.52 -87.30
N LEU A 109 42.04 58.81 -86.82
CA LEU A 109 42.03 58.18 -85.49
C LEU A 109 42.74 56.82 -85.50
N VAL A 110 42.71 56.07 -86.61
CA VAL A 110 43.55 54.87 -86.78
C VAL A 110 45.01 55.26 -86.74
N THR A 111 45.45 56.24 -87.54
CA THR A 111 46.83 56.73 -87.56
C THR A 111 47.28 57.22 -86.18
N ALA A 112 46.45 58.02 -85.48
CA ALA A 112 46.76 58.48 -84.13
C ALA A 112 46.88 57.35 -83.09
N LEU A 113 46.13 56.25 -83.27
CA LEU A 113 46.21 55.06 -82.41
C LEU A 113 47.40 54.16 -82.78
N GLU A 114 47.79 54.06 -84.05
CA GLU A 114 49.04 53.42 -84.45
C GLU A 114 50.27 54.17 -83.89
N GLU A 115 50.27 55.50 -83.95
CA GLU A 115 51.29 56.35 -83.31
C GLU A 115 51.32 56.12 -81.80
N GLN A 116 50.16 56.12 -81.14
CA GLN A 116 50.06 55.78 -79.72
C GLN A 116 50.56 54.35 -79.42
N GLY A 117 50.35 53.39 -80.33
CA GLY A 117 50.88 52.03 -80.25
C GLY A 117 52.40 51.96 -80.38
N LYS A 118 52.99 52.70 -81.33
CA LYS A 118 54.45 52.81 -81.50
C LYS A 118 55.10 53.42 -80.24
N ILE A 119 54.49 54.46 -79.66
CA ILE A 119 54.94 55.09 -78.41
C ILE A 119 54.73 54.16 -77.20
N LYS A 120 53.59 53.45 -77.10
CA LYS A 120 53.31 52.41 -76.07
C LYS A 120 54.42 51.35 -76.07
N ASN A 121 54.76 50.82 -77.23
CA ASN A 121 55.74 49.75 -77.34
C ASN A 121 57.14 50.26 -76.98
N SER A 122 57.58 51.39 -77.55
CA SER A 122 58.88 52.01 -77.20
C SER A 122 59.00 52.33 -75.70
N TYR A 123 57.90 52.71 -75.03
CA TYR A 123 57.88 52.91 -73.58
C TYR A 123 58.03 51.60 -72.79
N VAL A 124 57.42 50.50 -73.25
CA VAL A 124 57.62 49.16 -72.67
C VAL A 124 59.06 48.69 -72.89
N ASP A 125 59.57 48.80 -74.11
CA ASP A 125 60.94 48.41 -74.48
C ASP A 125 61.98 49.11 -73.61
N VAL A 126 61.86 50.43 -73.41
CA VAL A 126 62.76 51.23 -72.56
C VAL A 126 62.54 50.91 -71.07
N CYS A 127 61.32 50.59 -70.63
CA CYS A 127 61.07 50.12 -69.26
C CYS A 127 61.72 48.74 -68.99
N ASP A 128 61.73 47.84 -69.98
CA ASP A 128 62.35 46.52 -69.84
C ASP A 128 63.88 46.57 -69.99
N GLN A 129 64.42 47.49 -70.80
CA GLN A 129 65.84 47.84 -70.79
C GLN A 129 66.26 48.40 -69.42
N LEU A 130 65.51 49.35 -68.84
CA LEU A 130 65.77 49.90 -67.52
C LEU A 130 65.71 48.82 -66.41
N ARG A 131 64.79 47.87 -66.52
CA ARG A 131 64.73 46.70 -65.62
C ARG A 131 65.94 45.79 -65.76
N ALA A 132 66.43 45.56 -66.98
CA ALA A 132 67.60 44.72 -67.23
C ALA A 132 68.92 45.37 -66.76
N VAL A 133 69.09 46.68 -66.96
CA VAL A 133 70.21 47.46 -66.40
C VAL A 133 70.20 47.38 -64.86
N ARG A 134 69.03 47.52 -64.25
CA ARG A 134 68.87 47.49 -62.79
C ARG A 134 68.91 46.10 -62.14
N ASN A 135 68.77 45.03 -62.93
CA ASN A 135 68.83 43.61 -62.48
C ASN A 135 69.43 42.71 -63.58
N PRO A 136 70.77 42.64 -63.71
CA PRO A 136 71.43 41.72 -64.64
C PRO A 136 71.45 40.28 -64.11
N GLU A 137 70.74 39.34 -64.77
CA GLU A 137 70.81 37.90 -64.44
C GLU A 137 72.06 37.20 -65.02
N PRO A 138 72.66 36.23 -64.29
CA PRO A 138 73.87 35.52 -64.73
C PRO A 138 73.58 34.34 -65.67
N VAL A 139 74.47 34.10 -66.63
CA VAL A 139 74.29 33.10 -67.70
C VAL A 139 74.70 31.67 -67.28
N LEU A 140 73.94 30.70 -67.78
CA LEU A 140 73.99 29.25 -67.49
C LEU A 140 75.34 28.55 -67.72
N ALA A 141 75.60 27.52 -66.90
CA ALA A 141 76.36 26.33 -67.29
C ALA A 141 75.55 25.06 -67.00
N SER A 142 75.32 24.21 -68.01
CA SER A 142 74.37 23.09 -67.94
C SER A 142 75.03 21.72 -67.70
N ARG A 143 74.35 20.80 -66.99
CA ARG A 143 74.61 19.36 -67.11
C ARG A 143 73.42 18.46 -66.73
N THR A 144 73.12 17.55 -67.65
CA THR A 144 72.30 16.32 -67.53
C THR A 144 72.94 15.28 -66.59
N SER A 145 72.28 14.24 -66.05
CA SER A 145 70.86 13.79 -66.10
C SER A 145 70.59 12.59 -65.16
N GLN A 146 69.29 12.25 -64.95
CA GLN A 146 68.75 10.98 -64.40
C GLN A 146 68.94 10.75 -62.87
N ALA A 147 68.13 9.96 -62.13
CA ALA A 147 67.06 9.04 -62.55
C ALA A 147 65.83 8.96 -61.61
N SER A 148 64.62 8.94 -62.22
CA SER A 148 63.49 8.01 -62.01
C SER A 148 63.22 7.31 -60.65
N ARG A 149 61.99 7.44 -60.13
CA ARG A 149 60.95 6.36 -60.18
C ARG A 149 59.57 6.76 -59.59
N ARG A 150 58.49 6.41 -60.34
CA ARG A 150 57.13 5.92 -59.95
C ARG A 150 56.52 6.36 -58.58
N SER A 151 55.22 6.71 -58.47
CA SER A 151 54.03 6.17 -59.18
C SER A 151 52.75 7.03 -59.03
N SER A 152 51.73 6.71 -59.83
CA SER A 152 50.32 7.14 -59.73
C SER A 152 49.53 6.27 -58.72
N ALA A 153 48.27 6.53 -58.32
CA ALA A 153 47.22 7.40 -58.90
C ALA A 153 46.12 7.79 -57.89
N LEU A 154 45.33 8.83 -58.25
CA LEU A 154 43.86 8.94 -58.12
C LEU A 154 43.15 8.64 -56.77
N SER A 155 42.50 9.65 -56.15
CA SER A 155 41.04 9.64 -55.90
C SER A 155 40.44 10.98 -55.42
N GLN A 156 39.11 11.04 -55.41
CA GLN A 156 38.17 12.16 -55.43
C GLN A 156 37.81 12.81 -54.06
N ARG A 157 37.67 14.15 -54.07
CA ARG A 157 36.46 14.96 -53.71
C ARG A 157 35.93 15.09 -52.25
N SER A 158 35.45 16.32 -51.96
CA SER A 158 34.43 16.77 -50.97
C SER A 158 34.79 16.97 -49.48
N GLY A 159 34.14 17.97 -48.85
CA GLY A 159 34.24 18.36 -47.41
C GLY A 159 35.09 19.64 -47.20
N ASP A 160 34.56 20.87 -47.21
CA ASP A 160 33.64 21.58 -46.29
C ASP A 160 34.22 22.05 -44.95
N THR A 161 34.32 23.39 -44.81
CA THR A 161 34.48 24.15 -43.54
C THR A 161 35.80 23.92 -42.77
N GLN A 162 36.25 24.75 -41.82
CA GLN A 162 35.59 25.90 -41.16
C GLN A 162 36.62 26.99 -40.79
N SER A 163 36.20 28.25 -40.77
CA SER A 163 37.04 29.38 -40.31
C SER A 163 37.23 29.38 -38.79
N ARG A 164 38.47 29.57 -38.30
CA ARG A 164 38.70 29.90 -36.88
C ARG A 164 39.78 30.96 -36.68
N ALA A 165 39.46 32.20 -37.07
CA ALA A 165 40.25 33.36 -36.71
C ALA A 165 40.18 33.62 -35.19
N SER A 166 41.33 33.93 -34.56
CA SER A 166 41.38 34.42 -33.19
C SER A 166 42.32 35.62 -33.13
N SER A 167 41.80 36.74 -32.64
CA SER A 167 42.53 38.00 -32.43
C SER A 167 43.69 37.85 -31.44
N ARG A 168 44.73 38.68 -31.60
CA ARG A 168 45.20 39.56 -30.50
C ARG A 168 46.02 40.76 -30.96
N HIS A 169 45.81 41.89 -30.27
CA HIS A 169 46.64 43.10 -30.31
C HIS A 169 47.87 42.95 -29.42
N SER A 170 48.98 43.58 -29.84
CA SER A 170 49.99 44.22 -28.97
C SER A 170 50.89 45.09 -29.86
N SER A 171 50.73 46.42 -29.91
CA SER A 171 51.06 47.46 -28.90
C SER A 171 52.55 47.83 -28.89
N ILE A 172 52.83 49.08 -29.25
CA ILE A 172 54.16 49.70 -29.33
C ILE A 172 54.74 49.93 -27.93
N VAL A 173 56.00 49.55 -27.71
CA VAL A 173 56.93 50.24 -26.79
C VAL A 173 58.32 50.22 -27.45
N ALA A 174 59.12 51.26 -27.27
CA ALA A 174 60.47 51.36 -27.83
C ALA A 174 61.54 50.70 -26.92
N SER A 175 62.72 50.44 -27.50
CA SER A 175 63.99 50.34 -26.78
C SER A 175 65.07 50.99 -27.64
N GLU A 176 66.04 51.63 -27.00
CA GLU A 176 66.96 52.57 -27.64
C GLU A 176 68.23 51.92 -28.20
N ASN A 177 68.83 52.63 -29.17
CA ASN A 177 70.26 52.75 -29.47
C ASN A 177 71.19 51.54 -29.23
N ASN A 178 71.82 51.07 -30.31
CA ASN A 178 73.25 50.80 -30.27
C ASN A 178 73.94 51.52 -31.44
N ILE A 179 75.20 51.88 -31.24
CA ILE A 179 76.01 52.64 -32.20
C ILE A 179 76.70 51.65 -33.15
N GLY A 180 76.69 51.96 -34.44
CA GLY A 180 77.37 51.21 -35.50
C GLY A 180 77.75 52.21 -36.60
N GLU A 181 79.02 52.16 -36.98
CA GLU A 181 79.75 53.20 -37.70
C GLU A 181 79.13 53.71 -39.02
N GLU A 182 79.40 54.97 -39.34
CA GLU A 182 79.16 55.57 -40.64
C GLU A 182 80.16 54.99 -41.66
N GLU A 183 79.86 53.82 -42.23
CA GLU A 183 80.50 53.40 -43.47
C GLU A 183 79.96 54.29 -44.60
N GLU A 184 80.85 55.11 -45.18
CA GLU A 184 80.60 55.87 -46.42
C GLU A 184 80.55 54.92 -47.62
N ASP A 185 79.55 54.03 -47.64
CA ASP A 185 79.21 53.21 -48.81
C ASP A 185 78.88 54.15 -49.96
N GLU A 186 79.71 54.09 -51.02
CA GLU A 186 79.64 54.94 -52.19
C GLU A 186 78.20 54.95 -52.76
N GLU A 187 77.64 56.13 -53.07
CA GLU A 187 76.43 56.17 -53.90
C GLU A 187 76.75 55.39 -55.20
N PRO A 188 76.02 54.31 -55.53
CA PRO A 188 76.22 53.60 -56.78
C PRO A 188 75.73 54.54 -57.89
N GLY A 189 76.68 55.32 -58.42
CA GLY A 189 76.41 56.40 -59.35
C GLY A 189 75.53 55.90 -60.48
N ILE A 190 74.36 56.52 -60.62
CA ILE A 190 73.38 56.21 -61.66
C ILE A 190 74.15 56.20 -62.99
N SER A 191 74.23 55.03 -63.63
CA SER A 191 74.97 54.90 -64.89
C SER A 191 74.46 55.96 -65.87
N GLU A 192 75.34 56.56 -66.69
CA GLU A 192 74.91 57.49 -67.73
C GLU A 192 73.82 56.86 -68.61
N GLU A 193 73.86 55.53 -68.80
CA GLU A 193 72.83 54.74 -69.47
C GLU A 193 71.51 54.70 -68.68
N GLU A 194 71.53 54.54 -67.35
CA GLU A 194 70.32 54.54 -66.52
C GLU A 194 69.68 55.94 -66.45
N GLU A 195 70.47 57.01 -66.36
CA GLU A 195 69.95 58.38 -66.40
C GLU A 195 69.35 58.70 -67.79
N GLN A 196 70.01 58.30 -68.88
CA GLN A 196 69.46 58.44 -70.24
C GLN A 196 68.18 57.62 -70.45
N LEU A 197 68.09 56.39 -69.91
CA LEU A 197 66.86 55.59 -69.92
C LEU A 197 65.75 56.26 -69.10
N MET A 198 66.06 56.83 -67.92
CA MET A 198 65.07 57.57 -67.14
C MET A 198 64.59 58.86 -67.83
N GLN A 199 65.49 59.60 -68.47
CA GLN A 199 65.14 60.83 -69.20
C GLN A 199 64.31 60.52 -70.46
N THR A 200 64.65 59.46 -71.20
CA THR A 200 63.83 59.00 -72.34
C THR A 200 62.47 58.47 -71.88
N LEU A 201 62.37 57.75 -70.76
CA LEU A 201 61.06 57.40 -70.15
C LEU A 201 60.26 58.64 -69.74
N ALA A 202 60.88 59.72 -69.28
CA ALA A 202 60.17 60.96 -68.94
C ALA A 202 59.57 61.61 -70.20
N VAL A 203 60.34 61.68 -71.29
CA VAL A 203 59.85 62.15 -72.61
C VAL A 203 58.74 61.24 -73.14
N LEU A 204 58.91 59.91 -73.09
CA LEU A 204 57.90 58.95 -73.55
C LEU A 204 56.61 59.03 -72.70
N LYS A 205 56.69 59.23 -71.38
CA LYS A 205 55.50 59.53 -70.53
C LYS A 205 54.77 60.79 -70.99
N GLN A 206 55.49 61.85 -71.34
CA GLN A 206 54.90 63.08 -71.88
C GLN A 206 54.24 62.84 -73.24
N GLN A 207 54.86 62.07 -74.13
CA GLN A 207 54.33 61.68 -75.44
C GLN A 207 53.10 60.77 -75.34
N ILE A 208 53.07 59.81 -74.42
CA ILE A 208 51.87 59.01 -74.09
C ILE A 208 50.75 59.92 -73.59
N GLY A 209 51.08 60.89 -72.72
CA GLY A 209 50.13 61.90 -72.25
C GLY A 209 49.54 62.76 -73.38
N PHE A 210 50.35 63.15 -74.37
CA PHE A 210 49.90 63.93 -75.53
C PHE A 210 49.09 63.08 -76.52
N SER A 211 49.59 61.91 -76.93
CA SER A 211 48.90 61.00 -77.86
C SER A 211 47.56 60.53 -77.30
N THR A 212 47.49 60.13 -76.03
CA THR A 212 46.22 59.77 -75.36
C THR A 212 45.22 60.94 -75.35
N ARG A 213 45.68 62.18 -75.15
CA ARG A 213 44.81 63.38 -75.24
C ARG A 213 44.34 63.63 -76.68
N ASN A 214 45.19 63.42 -77.68
CA ASN A 214 44.81 63.56 -79.09
C ASN A 214 43.81 62.47 -79.52
N ALA A 215 44.05 61.21 -79.15
CA ALA A 215 43.13 60.10 -79.37
C ALA A 215 41.77 60.36 -78.70
N LEU A 216 41.74 60.82 -77.45
CA LEU A 216 40.50 61.22 -76.77
C LEU A 216 39.78 62.40 -77.45
N ARG A 217 40.52 63.37 -78.02
CA ARG A 217 39.96 64.50 -78.79
C ARG A 217 39.36 64.05 -80.12
N LEU A 218 40.00 63.12 -80.82
CA LEU A 218 39.48 62.53 -82.07
C LEU A 218 38.27 61.62 -81.79
N LEU A 219 38.31 60.85 -80.70
CA LEU A 219 37.18 60.06 -80.21
C LEU A 219 35.99 60.94 -79.79
N SER A 220 36.20 62.07 -79.11
CA SER A 220 35.08 62.95 -78.72
C SER A 220 34.39 63.65 -79.89
N LEU A 221 35.08 63.78 -81.04
CA LEU A 221 34.49 64.21 -82.31
C LEU A 221 33.69 63.10 -83.03
N ASN A 222 33.89 61.82 -82.67
CA ASN A 222 33.19 60.67 -83.24
C ASN A 222 32.45 59.85 -82.15
N PRO A 223 31.20 60.22 -81.80
CA PRO A 223 30.41 59.50 -80.81
C PRO A 223 30.10 58.03 -81.15
N ALA A 224 30.13 57.66 -82.44
CA ALA A 224 29.94 56.27 -82.87
C ALA A 224 31.16 55.41 -82.49
N ALA A 225 32.38 55.91 -82.70
CA ALA A 225 33.60 55.27 -82.24
C ALA A 225 33.63 55.10 -80.72
N VAL A 226 33.31 56.15 -79.94
CA VAL A 226 33.25 56.07 -78.47
C VAL A 226 32.29 54.99 -77.99
N ASN A 227 31.13 54.83 -78.64
CA ASN A 227 30.17 53.80 -78.28
C ASN A 227 30.64 52.39 -78.70
N ALA A 228 31.21 52.23 -79.90
CA ALA A 228 31.80 50.96 -80.35
C ALA A 228 32.93 50.48 -79.43
N VAL A 229 33.77 51.41 -78.94
CA VAL A 229 34.77 51.15 -77.91
C VAL A 229 34.12 50.67 -76.61
N ARG A 230 33.15 51.41 -76.05
CA ARG A 230 32.55 51.11 -74.74
C ARG A 230 31.77 49.78 -74.70
N VAL A 231 31.36 49.23 -75.85
CA VAL A 231 30.77 47.87 -75.94
C VAL A 231 31.77 46.78 -75.52
N GLU A 232 33.07 46.94 -75.80
CA GLU A 232 34.12 45.96 -75.48
C GLU A 232 34.59 46.03 -74.02
N ARG A 233 33.78 46.57 -73.10
CA ARG A 233 34.06 46.63 -71.64
C ARG A 233 34.48 45.31 -70.98
N LYS A 234 34.23 44.16 -71.62
CA LYS A 234 34.70 42.82 -71.19
C LYS A 234 36.18 42.55 -71.47
N ARG A 235 36.87 43.43 -72.20
CA ARG A 235 38.28 43.33 -72.60
C ARG A 235 39.22 44.16 -71.73
N ARG A 236 38.65 44.87 -70.75
CA ARG A 236 39.37 45.66 -69.75
C ARG A 236 40.01 44.74 -68.70
N ASP A 237 41.15 45.19 -68.20
CA ASP A 237 41.83 44.69 -67.00
C ASP A 237 40.95 44.80 -65.73
N GLN A 238 41.26 43.97 -64.74
CA GLN A 238 40.48 43.88 -63.50
C GLN A 238 40.64 45.16 -62.66
N GLU A 239 41.84 45.72 -62.65
CA GLU A 239 42.26 46.91 -61.93
C GLU A 239 41.45 48.13 -62.40
N SER A 240 41.43 48.41 -63.71
CA SER A 240 40.64 49.49 -64.29
C SER A 240 39.13 49.25 -64.21
N SER A 241 38.67 48.00 -64.27
CA SER A 241 37.26 47.67 -64.02
C SER A 241 36.85 47.99 -62.57
N THR A 242 37.74 47.71 -61.61
CA THR A 242 37.55 48.02 -60.20
C THR A 242 37.59 49.54 -59.95
N LEU A 243 38.55 50.25 -60.55
CA LEU A 243 38.62 51.72 -60.53
C LEU A 243 37.32 52.37 -61.04
N ILE A 244 36.80 51.91 -62.18
CA ILE A 244 35.57 52.45 -62.76
C ILE A 244 34.35 52.13 -61.88
N THR A 245 34.36 51.01 -61.15
CA THR A 245 33.34 50.70 -60.13
C THR A 245 33.38 51.75 -59.00
N TYR A 246 34.55 51.97 -58.40
CA TYR A 246 34.72 53.01 -57.37
C TYR A 246 34.39 54.42 -57.86
N MET A 247 34.69 54.78 -59.12
CA MET A 247 34.28 56.08 -59.67
C MET A 247 32.76 56.21 -59.80
N ASN A 248 32.04 55.13 -60.14
CA ASN A 248 30.57 55.13 -60.18
C ASN A 248 29.95 55.21 -58.77
N GLU A 249 30.54 54.53 -57.79
CA GLU A 249 30.14 54.61 -56.37
C GLU A 249 30.36 56.03 -55.82
N LEU A 250 31.55 56.62 -56.05
CA LEU A 250 31.87 58.00 -55.70
C LEU A 250 30.89 58.99 -56.35
N ARG A 251 30.52 58.77 -57.61
CA ARG A 251 29.52 59.55 -58.34
C ARG A 251 28.11 59.41 -57.74
N GLY A 252 27.77 58.25 -57.19
CA GLY A 252 26.57 58.03 -56.39
C GLY A 252 26.59 58.82 -55.07
N PHE A 253 27.67 58.70 -54.29
CA PHE A 253 27.87 59.44 -53.04
C PHE A 253 27.83 60.96 -53.25
N ILE A 254 28.52 61.47 -54.27
CA ILE A 254 28.53 62.90 -54.60
C ILE A 254 27.13 63.38 -55.04
N LEU A 255 26.37 62.58 -55.80
CA LEU A 255 24.98 62.88 -56.12
C LEU A 255 24.12 62.98 -54.85
N GLU A 256 24.24 62.04 -53.91
CA GLU A 256 23.48 62.03 -52.66
C GLU A 256 23.83 63.24 -51.76
N ARG A 257 25.13 63.55 -51.63
CA ARG A 257 25.65 64.73 -50.93
C ARG A 257 25.14 66.02 -51.54
N LEU A 258 25.12 66.14 -52.88
CA LEU A 258 24.62 67.33 -53.58
C LEU A 258 23.08 67.44 -53.60
N LEU A 259 22.35 66.36 -53.32
CA LEU A 259 20.89 66.37 -53.13
C LEU A 259 20.48 66.65 -51.67
N THR A 260 21.35 66.37 -50.70
CA THR A 260 21.12 66.61 -49.27
C THR A 260 21.46 68.06 -48.91
N THR A 261 20.54 68.75 -48.24
CA THR A 261 20.79 70.09 -47.68
C THR A 261 21.45 70.01 -46.30
N PRO A 262 22.18 71.05 -45.85
CA PRO A 262 22.79 71.07 -44.51
C PRO A 262 21.78 70.93 -43.35
N LEU A 263 20.51 71.28 -43.59
CA LEU A 263 19.43 71.08 -42.61
C LEU A 263 19.00 69.61 -42.56
N GLU A 264 18.76 68.97 -43.71
CA GLU A 264 18.46 67.53 -43.78
C GLU A 264 19.63 66.70 -43.22
N GLU A 265 20.88 67.09 -43.45
CA GLU A 265 22.05 66.45 -42.84
C GLU A 265 22.04 66.55 -41.30
N LYS A 266 21.74 67.73 -40.75
CA LYS A 266 21.60 67.88 -39.29
C LYS A 266 20.43 67.06 -38.74
N GLU A 267 19.29 67.06 -39.42
CA GLU A 267 18.12 66.26 -39.03
C GLU A 267 18.44 64.76 -39.03
N LYS A 268 19.23 64.27 -39.99
CA LYS A 268 19.77 62.90 -40.01
C LYS A 268 20.66 62.61 -38.79
N THR A 269 21.58 63.51 -38.43
CA THR A 269 22.46 63.30 -37.26
C THR A 269 21.70 63.38 -35.93
N ASP A 270 20.77 64.31 -35.79
CA ASP A 270 19.95 64.47 -34.57
C ASP A 270 18.99 63.26 -34.40
N TYR A 271 18.44 62.74 -35.50
CA TYR A 271 17.63 61.52 -35.50
C TYR A 271 18.44 60.26 -35.13
N LEU A 272 19.61 60.07 -35.75
CA LEU A 272 20.47 58.90 -35.52
C LEU A 272 21.06 58.87 -34.10
N THR A 273 21.44 60.04 -33.55
CA THR A 273 21.90 60.15 -32.16
C THR A 273 20.77 59.87 -31.18
N HIS A 274 19.56 60.39 -31.41
CA HIS A 274 18.39 60.07 -30.60
C HIS A 274 18.03 58.57 -30.62
N ILE A 275 18.11 57.91 -31.79
CA ILE A 275 17.95 56.45 -31.89
C ILE A 275 19.02 55.73 -31.06
N THR A 276 20.29 56.07 -31.25
CA THR A 276 21.43 55.45 -30.54
C THR A 276 21.28 55.57 -29.01
N ILE A 277 20.85 56.73 -28.51
CA ILE A 277 20.60 56.97 -27.07
C ILE A 277 19.42 56.11 -26.58
N ARG A 278 18.32 56.07 -27.34
CA ARG A 278 17.14 55.24 -27.02
C ARG A 278 17.49 53.76 -27.00
N GLU A 279 18.25 53.28 -27.97
CA GLU A 279 18.70 51.88 -28.06
C GLU A 279 19.61 51.52 -26.89
N ARG A 280 20.60 52.37 -26.55
CA ARG A 280 21.46 52.18 -25.38
C ARG A 280 20.66 52.12 -24.08
N ASN A 281 19.66 52.99 -23.90
CA ASN A 281 18.79 52.99 -22.74
C ASN A 281 17.89 51.73 -22.69
N ASN A 282 17.33 51.32 -23.83
CA ASN A 282 16.58 50.08 -23.94
C ASN A 282 17.44 48.86 -23.60
N ALA A 283 18.69 48.80 -24.08
CA ALA A 283 19.62 47.70 -23.79
C ALA A 283 19.97 47.61 -22.29
N LEU A 284 20.11 48.75 -21.58
CA LEU A 284 20.28 48.77 -20.13
C LEU A 284 19.03 48.27 -19.39
N VAL A 285 17.83 48.66 -19.83
CA VAL A 285 16.56 48.18 -19.25
C VAL A 285 16.37 46.68 -19.51
N ILE A 286 16.63 46.20 -20.73
CA ILE A 286 16.59 44.77 -21.07
C ILE A 286 17.58 44.00 -20.19
N LYS A 287 18.84 44.43 -20.10
CA LYS A 287 19.84 43.77 -19.25
C LYS A 287 19.39 43.69 -17.79
N LYS A 288 18.85 44.79 -17.24
CA LYS A 288 18.33 44.81 -15.88
C LYS A 288 17.18 43.82 -15.69
N LEU A 289 16.17 43.84 -16.58
CA LEU A 289 15.02 42.92 -16.50
C LEU A 289 15.44 41.46 -16.68
N SER A 290 16.44 41.16 -17.52
CA SER A 290 17.02 39.81 -17.64
C SER A 290 17.72 39.36 -16.36
N THR A 291 18.44 40.26 -15.66
CA THR A 291 19.04 39.90 -14.35
C THR A 291 18.01 39.75 -13.23
N GLU A 292 16.93 40.55 -13.24
CA GLU A 292 15.82 40.40 -12.29
C GLU A 292 15.01 39.13 -12.55
N LEU A 293 14.83 38.74 -13.82
CA LEU A 293 14.21 37.47 -14.22
C LEU A 293 15.06 36.27 -13.79
N GLN A 294 16.35 36.25 -14.11
CA GLN A 294 17.24 35.13 -13.74
C GLN A 294 17.26 34.93 -12.22
N ALA A 295 17.40 35.99 -11.43
CA ALA A 295 17.38 35.88 -9.96
C ALA A 295 16.06 35.31 -9.41
N ALA A 296 14.92 35.65 -10.02
CA ALA A 296 13.62 35.08 -9.65
C ALA A 296 13.44 33.63 -10.14
N GLU A 297 14.07 33.24 -11.25
CA GLU A 297 14.11 31.85 -11.71
C GLU A 297 15.00 30.99 -10.79
N ASP A 298 16.16 31.50 -10.38
CA ASP A 298 17.09 30.86 -9.46
C ASP A 298 16.46 30.66 -8.06
N GLU A 299 15.85 31.71 -7.48
CA GLU A 299 15.15 31.65 -6.18
C GLU A 299 14.01 30.61 -6.21
N LYS A 300 13.26 30.58 -7.32
CA LYS A 300 12.18 29.59 -7.55
C LYS A 300 12.72 28.17 -7.63
N ASP A 301 13.85 27.92 -8.29
CA ASP A 301 14.44 26.58 -8.39
C ASP A 301 15.12 26.13 -7.09
N GLU A 302 15.71 27.06 -6.33
CA GLU A 302 16.12 26.79 -4.94
C GLU A 302 14.95 26.33 -4.07
N GLU A 303 13.81 27.03 -4.12
CA GLU A 303 12.65 26.68 -3.30
C GLU A 303 12.02 25.35 -3.73
N ILE A 304 11.95 25.09 -5.05
CA ILE A 304 11.57 23.77 -5.59
C ILE A 304 12.53 22.68 -5.09
N SER A 305 13.84 22.94 -5.03
CA SER A 305 14.83 22.00 -4.49
C SER A 305 14.59 21.70 -3.01
N LYS A 306 14.38 22.73 -2.19
CA LYS A 306 14.06 22.62 -0.75
C LYS A 306 12.80 21.78 -0.51
N ARG A 307 11.69 22.07 -1.20
CA ARG A 307 10.45 21.27 -1.08
C ARG A 307 10.61 19.85 -1.59
N ASN A 308 11.40 19.62 -2.64
CA ASN A 308 11.70 18.27 -3.12
C ASN A 308 12.55 17.45 -2.13
N GLU A 309 13.35 18.07 -1.27
CA GLU A 309 14.02 17.40 -0.14
C GLU A 309 13.03 17.06 0.97
N GLU A 310 12.17 18.00 1.37
CA GLU A 310 11.10 17.77 2.35
C GLU A 310 10.16 16.62 1.92
N ILE A 311 9.74 16.61 0.65
CA ILE A 311 8.90 15.54 0.07
C ILE A 311 9.63 14.19 0.08
N ARG A 312 10.94 14.15 -0.16
CA ARG A 312 11.73 12.90 -0.08
C ARG A 312 11.86 12.40 1.35
N ARG A 313 12.09 13.30 2.31
CA ARG A 313 12.13 12.99 3.74
C ARG A 313 10.79 12.45 4.25
N LEU A 314 9.70 13.18 4.02
CA LEU A 314 8.35 12.77 4.45
C LEU A 314 7.91 11.45 3.82
N LYS A 315 8.31 11.14 2.58
CA LYS A 315 8.08 9.82 1.96
C LYS A 315 8.90 8.71 2.64
N ALA A 316 10.15 8.98 3.04
CA ALA A 316 10.95 8.01 3.78
C ALA A 316 10.35 7.75 5.18
N ASP A 317 9.97 8.81 5.90
CA ASP A 317 9.34 8.73 7.22
C ASP A 317 7.99 7.99 7.16
N LEU A 318 7.15 8.27 6.15
CA LEU A 318 5.89 7.57 5.92
C LEU A 318 6.10 6.07 5.66
N ASN A 319 6.98 5.72 4.73
CA ASN A 319 7.33 4.33 4.41
C ASN A 319 7.93 3.58 5.62
N GLN A 320 8.55 4.30 6.56
CA GLN A 320 9.11 3.75 7.79
C GLN A 320 8.02 3.51 8.85
N ILE A 321 7.11 4.48 9.04
CA ILE A 321 5.95 4.36 9.92
C ILE A 321 5.02 3.23 9.45
N GLU A 322 4.76 3.14 8.15
CA GLU A 322 3.95 2.09 7.53
C GLU A 322 4.51 0.70 7.90
N LYS A 323 5.77 0.42 7.57
CA LYS A 323 6.45 -0.85 7.89
C LYS A 323 6.46 -1.17 9.38
N PHE A 324 6.68 -0.19 10.26
CA PHE A 324 6.63 -0.42 11.70
C PHE A 324 5.20 -0.72 12.18
N SER A 325 4.19 -0.06 11.61
CA SER A 325 2.79 -0.30 11.94
C SER A 325 2.29 -1.66 11.45
N GLU A 326 2.62 -2.05 10.21
CA GLU A 326 2.34 -3.38 9.66
C GLU A 326 2.97 -4.48 10.50
N GLU A 327 4.25 -4.33 10.86
CA GLU A 327 4.98 -5.31 11.67
C GLU A 327 4.43 -5.39 13.10
N HIS A 328 4.04 -4.26 13.70
CA HIS A 328 3.39 -4.24 15.01
C HIS A 328 2.02 -4.94 14.95
N ILE A 329 1.17 -4.61 13.97
CA ILE A 329 -0.14 -5.25 13.76
C ILE A 329 0.03 -6.76 13.54
N ARG A 330 1.02 -7.17 12.74
CA ARG A 330 1.35 -8.58 12.47
C ARG A 330 1.75 -9.33 13.75
N ARG A 331 2.57 -8.72 14.61
CA ARG A 331 2.96 -9.29 15.90
C ARG A 331 1.79 -9.39 16.85
N THR A 332 1.10 -8.27 17.12
CA THR A 332 -0.07 -8.23 18.03
C THR A 332 -1.14 -9.23 17.60
N LYS A 333 -1.43 -9.34 16.30
CA LYS A 333 -2.38 -10.35 15.80
C LYS A 333 -1.85 -11.77 16.00
N SER A 334 -0.60 -12.06 15.65
CA SER A 334 -0.03 -13.41 15.84
C SER A 334 0.01 -13.83 17.31
N GLU A 335 0.22 -12.90 18.24
CA GLU A 335 0.19 -13.15 19.68
C GLU A 335 -1.24 -13.37 20.19
N ALA A 336 -2.21 -12.56 19.73
CA ALA A 336 -3.63 -12.79 20.02
C ALA A 336 -4.15 -14.13 19.47
N ASP A 337 -3.83 -14.48 18.22
CA ASP A 337 -4.19 -15.75 17.59
C ASP A 337 -3.60 -16.96 18.36
N LYS A 338 -2.36 -16.85 18.85
CA LYS A 338 -1.71 -17.87 19.71
C LYS A 338 -2.38 -17.99 21.07
N GLN A 339 -2.66 -16.86 21.74
CA GLN A 339 -3.31 -16.84 23.05
C GLN A 339 -4.72 -17.44 22.96
N GLN A 340 -5.51 -17.02 21.95
CA GLN A 340 -6.83 -17.58 21.69
C GLN A 340 -6.78 -19.10 21.44
N GLN A 341 -5.79 -19.59 20.68
CA GLN A 341 -5.64 -21.04 20.47
C GLN A 341 -5.23 -21.79 21.75
N ALA A 342 -4.39 -21.18 22.60
CA ALA A 342 -4.01 -21.77 23.89
C ALA A 342 -5.20 -21.84 24.85
N ASP A 343 -5.99 -20.77 24.95
CA ASP A 343 -7.18 -20.71 25.79
C ASP A 343 -8.31 -21.62 25.28
N ALA A 344 -8.48 -21.75 23.97
CA ALA A 344 -9.39 -22.72 23.37
C ALA A 344 -9.04 -24.16 23.78
N LYS A 345 -7.78 -24.58 23.58
CA LYS A 345 -7.29 -25.91 23.98
C LYS A 345 -7.40 -26.16 25.49
N ASN A 346 -7.16 -25.14 26.30
CA ASN A 346 -7.32 -25.18 27.76
C ASN A 346 -8.80 -25.34 28.17
N SER A 347 -9.71 -24.65 27.48
CA SER A 347 -11.16 -24.77 27.64
C SER A 347 -11.66 -26.15 27.23
N GLU A 348 -11.30 -26.64 26.04
CA GLU A 348 -11.60 -28.00 25.54
C GLU A 348 -11.13 -29.07 26.53
N GLY A 349 -9.88 -28.96 27.02
CA GLY A 349 -9.32 -29.89 28.00
C GLY A 349 -10.03 -29.86 29.36
N LYS A 350 -10.59 -28.73 29.77
CA LYS A 350 -11.44 -28.62 30.98
C LYS A 350 -12.84 -29.18 30.75
N GLN A 351 -13.45 -28.89 29.60
CA GLN A 351 -14.76 -29.41 29.21
C GLN A 351 -14.72 -30.95 29.13
N GLY A 352 -13.70 -31.53 28.50
CA GLY A 352 -13.53 -32.98 28.42
C GLY A 352 -13.39 -33.66 29.79
N LYS A 353 -12.66 -33.04 30.74
CA LYS A 353 -12.56 -33.54 32.12
C LYS A 353 -13.91 -33.50 32.86
N LEU A 354 -14.55 -32.33 32.87
CA LEU A 354 -15.86 -32.16 33.52
C LEU A 354 -16.94 -33.06 32.89
N GLN A 355 -16.87 -33.30 31.57
CA GLN A 355 -17.77 -34.21 30.88
C GLN A 355 -17.50 -35.67 31.27
N ALA A 356 -16.23 -36.09 31.40
CA ALA A 356 -15.88 -37.43 31.89
C ALA A 356 -16.31 -37.64 33.35
N GLU A 357 -16.04 -36.67 34.23
CA GLU A 357 -16.50 -36.66 35.63
C GLU A 357 -18.02 -36.76 35.73
N LEU A 358 -18.76 -35.98 34.92
CA LEU A 358 -20.22 -35.99 34.88
C LEU A 358 -20.79 -37.33 34.39
N GLN A 359 -20.14 -38.02 33.44
CA GLN A 359 -20.56 -39.36 33.01
C GLN A 359 -20.21 -40.44 34.05
N ALA A 360 -19.08 -40.33 34.73
CA ALA A 360 -18.74 -41.20 35.86
C ALA A 360 -19.77 -41.06 37.00
N LEU A 361 -20.11 -39.82 37.39
CA LEU A 361 -21.09 -39.55 38.44
C LEU A 361 -22.51 -40.03 38.07
N LYS A 362 -22.92 -39.88 36.80
CA LYS A 362 -24.17 -40.47 36.30
C LYS A 362 -24.18 -42.00 36.36
N THR A 363 -23.06 -42.64 36.01
CA THR A 363 -22.91 -44.10 36.07
C THR A 363 -22.99 -44.58 37.52
N GLN A 364 -22.27 -43.92 38.43
CA GLN A 364 -22.32 -44.22 39.87
C GLN A 364 -23.74 -44.03 40.44
N LEU A 365 -24.43 -42.94 40.09
CA LEU A 365 -25.81 -42.71 40.53
C LEU A 365 -26.75 -43.80 40.01
N ALA A 366 -26.59 -44.24 38.77
CA ALA A 366 -27.39 -45.34 38.20
C ALA A 366 -27.13 -46.67 38.93
N THR A 367 -25.86 -47.02 39.20
CA THR A 367 -25.48 -48.21 39.97
C THR A 367 -26.06 -48.17 41.38
N ASN A 368 -25.82 -47.10 42.15
CA ASN A 368 -26.36 -46.96 43.50
C ASN A 368 -27.90 -47.03 43.52
N THR A 369 -28.57 -46.45 42.50
CA THR A 369 -30.03 -46.54 42.38
C THR A 369 -30.51 -47.97 42.13
N ALA A 370 -29.76 -48.75 41.34
CA ALA A 370 -30.06 -50.17 41.11
C ALA A 370 -29.83 -51.01 42.39
N GLU A 371 -28.70 -50.83 43.07
CA GLU A 371 -28.37 -51.52 44.33
C GLU A 371 -29.38 -51.21 45.45
N HIS A 372 -29.77 -49.95 45.61
CA HIS A 372 -30.82 -49.55 46.55
C HIS A 372 -32.18 -50.14 46.17
N ARG A 373 -32.52 -50.20 44.88
CA ARG A 373 -33.77 -50.83 44.41
C ARG A 373 -33.78 -52.35 44.63
N GLU A 374 -32.66 -53.03 44.40
CA GLU A 374 -32.55 -54.48 44.63
C GLU A 374 -32.60 -54.83 46.12
N SER A 375 -31.84 -54.11 46.95
CA SER A 375 -31.85 -54.32 48.40
C SER A 375 -33.21 -53.98 49.03
N GLU A 376 -33.89 -52.93 48.55
CA GLU A 376 -35.26 -52.61 48.98
C GLU A 376 -36.26 -53.71 48.59
N LEU A 377 -36.19 -54.22 47.35
CA LEU A 377 -37.02 -55.35 46.90
C LEU A 377 -36.70 -56.64 47.68
N ALA A 378 -35.44 -56.88 48.05
CA ALA A 378 -35.05 -58.01 48.90
C ALA A 378 -35.60 -57.87 50.32
N LEU A 379 -35.59 -56.66 50.89
CA LEU A 379 -36.21 -56.37 52.18
C LEU A 379 -37.74 -56.51 52.12
N ARG A 380 -38.42 -56.03 51.07
CA ARG A 380 -39.86 -56.27 50.86
C ARG A 380 -40.19 -57.76 50.80
N LYS A 381 -39.40 -58.55 50.05
CA LYS A 381 -39.57 -60.02 49.95
C LYS A 381 -39.35 -60.70 51.31
N ARG A 382 -38.37 -60.27 52.11
CA ARG A 382 -38.15 -60.79 53.47
C ARG A 382 -39.29 -60.42 54.41
N LYS A 383 -39.75 -59.16 54.37
CA LYS A 383 -40.88 -58.67 55.17
C LYS A 383 -42.14 -59.49 54.87
N TYR A 384 -42.52 -59.62 53.60
CA TYR A 384 -43.69 -60.39 53.19
C TYR A 384 -43.65 -61.86 53.63
N LYS A 385 -42.47 -62.51 53.60
CA LYS A 385 -42.30 -63.86 54.14
C LYS A 385 -42.58 -63.93 55.64
N ILE A 386 -41.99 -63.03 56.42
CA ILE A 386 -42.19 -62.98 57.88
C ILE A 386 -43.65 -62.63 58.21
N GLU A 387 -44.28 -61.72 57.48
CA GLU A 387 -45.72 -61.43 57.60
C GLU A 387 -46.58 -62.67 57.31
N THR A 388 -46.26 -63.43 56.25
CA THR A 388 -46.94 -64.70 55.93
C THR A 388 -46.70 -65.77 57.00
N GLU A 389 -45.49 -65.85 57.56
CA GLU A 389 -45.14 -66.79 58.64
C GLU A 389 -45.89 -66.44 59.93
N VAL A 390 -46.01 -65.15 60.28
CA VAL A 390 -46.82 -64.66 61.42
C VAL A 390 -48.30 -64.92 61.21
N GLU A 391 -48.84 -64.62 60.02
CA GLU A 391 -50.24 -64.91 59.64
C GLU A 391 -50.56 -66.42 59.80
N ASN A 392 -49.67 -67.29 59.33
CA ASN A 392 -49.79 -68.75 59.50
C ASN A 392 -49.72 -69.19 60.98
N TRP A 393 -48.99 -68.48 61.84
CA TRP A 393 -48.95 -68.75 63.28
C TRP A 393 -50.21 -68.25 64.00
N ILE A 394 -50.77 -67.10 63.59
CA ILE A 394 -52.06 -66.59 64.08
C ILE A 394 -53.17 -67.57 63.72
N GLN A 395 -53.30 -67.95 62.44
CA GLN A 395 -54.32 -68.92 62.01
C GLN A 395 -54.23 -70.27 62.74
N LYS A 396 -53.02 -70.75 63.04
CA LYS A 396 -52.83 -71.96 63.87
C LYS A 396 -53.23 -71.77 65.33
N TYR A 397 -52.91 -70.62 65.91
CA TYR A 397 -53.30 -70.28 67.27
C TYR A 397 -54.83 -70.15 67.39
N ASP A 398 -55.45 -69.42 66.47
CA ASP A 398 -56.91 -69.25 66.43
C ASP A 398 -57.63 -70.61 66.20
N THR A 399 -57.02 -71.52 65.43
CA THR A 399 -57.55 -72.89 65.24
C THR A 399 -57.41 -73.74 66.50
N ASP A 400 -56.21 -73.86 67.10
CA ASP A 400 -56.00 -74.66 68.31
C ASP A 400 -56.77 -74.08 69.52
N MET A 401 -56.90 -72.76 69.63
CA MET A 401 -57.76 -72.13 70.65
C MET A 401 -59.24 -72.34 70.38
N GLY A 402 -59.68 -72.37 69.12
CA GLY A 402 -61.05 -72.72 68.74
C GLY A 402 -61.37 -74.17 69.09
N GLU A 403 -60.53 -75.12 68.65
CA GLU A 403 -60.66 -76.54 68.98
C GLU A 403 -60.69 -76.77 70.50
N ARG A 404 -59.88 -76.04 71.29
CA ARG A 404 -59.91 -76.13 72.77
C ARG A 404 -61.15 -75.51 73.40
N GLN A 405 -61.73 -74.48 72.78
CA GLN A 405 -62.96 -73.86 73.24
C GLN A 405 -64.15 -74.78 72.95
N ASP A 406 -64.21 -75.38 71.76
CA ASP A 406 -65.19 -76.40 71.39
C ASP A 406 -65.06 -77.63 72.33
N GLU A 407 -63.84 -78.16 72.55
CA GLU A 407 -63.57 -79.23 73.54
C GLU A 407 -64.03 -78.86 74.95
N TYR A 408 -63.91 -77.60 75.35
CA TYR A 408 -64.32 -77.11 76.67
C TYR A 408 -65.84 -76.95 76.79
N GLU A 409 -66.52 -76.47 75.75
CA GLU A 409 -67.98 -76.32 75.73
C GLU A 409 -68.70 -77.69 75.64
N ASP A 410 -68.16 -78.65 74.87
CA ASP A 410 -68.61 -80.05 74.91
C ASP A 410 -68.43 -80.66 76.32
N LEU A 411 -67.32 -80.39 77.00
CA LEU A 411 -67.09 -80.88 78.36
C LEU A 411 -67.97 -80.18 79.41
N ASP A 412 -68.28 -78.88 79.28
CA ASP A 412 -69.18 -78.17 80.22
C ASP A 412 -70.65 -78.56 80.00
N THR A 413 -71.08 -78.85 78.76
CA THR A 413 -72.42 -79.41 78.52
C THR A 413 -72.57 -80.80 79.15
N VAL A 414 -71.60 -81.70 78.95
CA VAL A 414 -71.60 -83.02 79.62
C VAL A 414 -71.53 -82.85 81.15
N TYR A 415 -70.67 -81.98 81.68
CA TYR A 415 -70.57 -81.73 83.13
C TYR A 415 -71.88 -81.17 83.71
N THR A 416 -72.57 -80.27 83.01
CA THR A 416 -73.86 -79.71 83.48
C THR A 416 -74.99 -80.72 83.38
N GLU A 417 -75.00 -81.62 82.38
CA GLU A 417 -75.91 -82.76 82.32
C GLU A 417 -75.64 -83.79 83.45
N GLU A 418 -74.39 -84.23 83.64
CA GLU A 418 -74.01 -85.15 84.72
C GLU A 418 -74.33 -84.57 86.10
N LYS A 419 -74.15 -83.26 86.29
CA LYS A 419 -74.50 -82.54 87.52
C LYS A 419 -76.00 -82.43 87.75
N ALA A 420 -76.79 -82.26 86.69
CA ALA A 420 -78.25 -82.32 86.79
C ALA A 420 -78.74 -83.73 87.15
N GLN A 421 -78.15 -84.76 86.54
CA GLN A 421 -78.42 -86.17 86.86
C GLN A 421 -78.00 -86.51 88.30
N LEU A 422 -76.86 -86.01 88.77
CA LEU A 422 -76.40 -86.17 90.15
C LEU A 422 -77.37 -85.53 91.14
N ASN A 423 -77.81 -84.28 90.89
CA ASN A 423 -78.82 -83.63 91.72
C ASN A 423 -80.12 -84.44 91.78
N GLU A 424 -80.61 -84.97 90.65
CA GLU A 424 -81.80 -85.81 90.62
C GLU A 424 -81.61 -87.12 91.41
N LEU A 425 -80.41 -87.71 91.36
CA LEU A 425 -80.04 -88.86 92.18
C LEU A 425 -79.95 -88.50 93.68
N GLU A 426 -79.43 -87.34 94.05
CA GLU A 426 -79.39 -86.87 95.44
C GLU A 426 -80.80 -86.58 96.00
N GLU A 427 -81.72 -86.04 95.19
CA GLU A 427 -83.15 -85.92 95.56
C GLU A 427 -83.81 -87.30 95.72
N ARG A 428 -83.51 -88.26 94.83
CA ARG A 428 -83.96 -89.66 94.96
C ARG A 428 -83.35 -90.39 96.16
N PHE A 429 -82.10 -90.12 96.51
CA PHE A 429 -81.45 -90.74 97.67
C PHE A 429 -81.93 -90.14 98.99
N THR A 430 -82.11 -88.81 99.07
CA THR A 430 -82.65 -88.17 100.28
C THR A 430 -84.10 -88.56 100.53
N THR A 431 -84.95 -88.64 99.50
CA THR A 431 -86.30 -89.20 99.64
C THR A 431 -86.26 -90.66 100.11
N LEU A 432 -85.48 -91.53 99.46
CA LEU A 432 -85.30 -92.93 99.87
C LEU A 432 -84.73 -93.08 101.29
N GLU A 433 -83.87 -92.16 101.75
CA GLU A 433 -83.34 -92.14 103.12
C GLU A 433 -84.42 -91.75 104.14
N THR A 434 -85.35 -90.84 103.81
CA THR A 434 -86.52 -90.57 104.66
C THR A 434 -87.49 -91.77 104.73
N GLU A 435 -87.69 -92.50 103.63
CA GLU A 435 -88.45 -93.76 103.63
C GLU A 435 -87.74 -94.84 104.46
N TYR A 436 -86.44 -95.05 104.24
CA TYR A 436 -85.64 -96.04 104.96
C TYR A 436 -85.58 -95.77 106.46
N THR A 437 -85.35 -94.52 106.88
CA THR A 437 -85.36 -94.15 108.31
C THR A 437 -86.73 -94.34 108.94
N THR A 438 -87.82 -94.01 108.22
CA THR A 438 -89.19 -94.29 108.67
C THR A 438 -89.42 -95.80 108.86
N ILE A 439 -89.10 -96.62 107.86
CA ILE A 439 -89.24 -98.09 107.90
C ILE A 439 -88.37 -98.71 109.01
N MET A 440 -87.18 -98.16 109.27
CA MET A 440 -86.28 -98.64 110.32
C MET A 440 -86.77 -98.25 111.72
N GLU A 441 -87.39 -97.07 111.89
CA GLU A 441 -88.01 -96.68 113.16
C GLU A 441 -89.30 -97.47 113.43
N GLU A 442 -90.13 -97.73 112.40
CA GLU A 442 -91.26 -98.68 112.50
C GLU A 442 -90.80 -100.07 112.97
N LYS A 443 -89.72 -100.59 112.36
CA LYS A 443 -89.11 -101.86 112.79
C LYS A 443 -88.57 -101.78 114.21
N ARG A 444 -87.96 -100.67 114.63
CA ARG A 444 -87.46 -100.47 116.00
C ARG A 444 -88.61 -100.52 117.01
N VAL A 445 -89.69 -99.80 116.76
CA VAL A 445 -90.90 -99.77 117.60
C VAL A 445 -91.60 -101.15 117.64
N ALA A 446 -91.68 -101.85 116.51
CA ALA A 446 -92.24 -103.20 116.44
C ALA A 446 -91.41 -104.23 117.22
N GLN A 447 -90.08 -104.18 117.08
CA GLN A 447 -89.13 -105.03 117.81
C GLN A 447 -89.22 -104.78 119.34
N GLU A 448 -89.22 -103.51 119.75
CA GLU A 448 -89.30 -103.09 121.15
C GLU A 448 -90.65 -103.42 121.80
N LYS A 449 -91.75 -103.42 121.02
CA LYS A 449 -93.05 -103.94 121.45
C LYS A 449 -93.02 -105.45 121.66
N LYS A 450 -92.51 -106.21 120.69
CA LYS A 450 -92.44 -107.67 120.76
C LYS A 450 -91.56 -108.16 121.93
N GLU A 451 -90.43 -107.52 122.18
CA GLU A 451 -89.56 -107.88 123.31
C GLU A 451 -90.24 -107.63 124.66
N ARG A 452 -91.12 -106.62 124.76
CA ARG A 452 -91.94 -106.36 125.96
C ARG A 452 -92.90 -107.51 126.25
N GLU A 453 -93.59 -107.99 125.20
CA GLU A 453 -94.52 -109.13 125.26
C GLU A 453 -93.78 -110.44 125.62
N GLU A 454 -92.58 -110.67 125.06
CA GLU A 454 -91.74 -111.82 125.40
C GLU A 454 -91.23 -111.80 126.86
N ARG A 455 -90.89 -110.62 127.42
CA ARG A 455 -90.48 -110.49 128.83
C ARG A 455 -91.64 -110.81 129.80
N GLU A 456 -92.87 -110.38 129.50
CA GLU A 456 -94.05 -110.71 130.30
C GLU A 456 -94.37 -112.22 130.27
N LEU A 457 -94.31 -112.83 129.07
CA LEU A 457 -94.50 -114.26 128.89
C LEU A 457 -93.45 -115.09 129.67
N ALA A 458 -92.18 -114.68 129.62
CA ALA A 458 -91.10 -115.32 130.38
C ALA A 458 -91.30 -115.24 131.91
N LEU A 459 -91.94 -114.18 132.39
CA LEU A 459 -92.30 -114.01 133.81
C LEU A 459 -93.39 -115.00 134.23
N MET A 460 -94.45 -115.16 133.42
CA MET A 460 -95.49 -116.18 133.65
C MET A 460 -94.91 -117.61 133.64
N ILE A 461 -94.03 -117.92 132.69
CA ILE A 461 -93.39 -119.24 132.57
C ILE A 461 -92.53 -119.57 133.82
N LYS A 462 -91.81 -118.60 134.37
CA LYS A 462 -91.07 -118.78 135.64
C LYS A 462 -92.01 -119.12 136.80
N GLY A 463 -93.13 -118.40 136.94
CA GLY A 463 -94.15 -118.67 137.96
C GLY A 463 -94.72 -120.10 137.86
N ALA A 464 -95.15 -120.50 136.66
CA ALA A 464 -95.69 -121.84 136.41
C ALA A 464 -94.67 -122.96 136.72
N THR A 465 -93.38 -122.74 136.43
CA THR A 465 -92.33 -123.74 136.62
C THR A 465 -92.09 -124.07 138.11
N VAL A 466 -92.09 -123.06 138.98
CA VAL A 466 -91.93 -123.25 140.44
C VAL A 466 -93.08 -124.08 141.04
N ILE A 467 -94.32 -123.78 140.64
CA ILE A 467 -95.52 -124.51 141.08
C ILE A 467 -95.44 -125.98 140.66
N GLN A 468 -95.07 -126.26 139.40
CA GLN A 468 -94.93 -127.63 138.91
C GLN A 468 -93.81 -128.43 139.62
N ALA A 469 -92.71 -127.78 140.03
CA ALA A 469 -91.60 -128.44 140.72
C ALA A 469 -92.02 -128.97 142.10
N PHE A 470 -92.77 -128.18 142.88
CA PHE A 470 -93.27 -128.60 144.20
C PHE A 470 -94.23 -129.79 144.10
N TRP A 471 -95.17 -129.77 143.15
CA TRP A 471 -96.13 -130.86 142.94
C TRP A 471 -95.45 -132.18 142.55
N ARG A 472 -94.44 -132.13 141.67
CA ARG A 472 -93.63 -133.32 141.29
C ARG A 472 -92.87 -133.90 142.50
N SER A 473 -92.34 -133.04 143.38
CA SER A 473 -91.62 -133.42 144.61
C SER A 473 -92.51 -134.12 145.66
N TYR A 474 -93.79 -133.76 145.74
CA TYR A 474 -94.79 -134.44 146.58
C TYR A 474 -95.15 -135.82 146.02
N LYS A 475 -95.44 -135.91 144.71
CA LYS A 475 -95.92 -137.15 144.07
C LYS A 475 -94.94 -138.32 144.22
N CYS A 476 -93.63 -138.08 144.19
CA CYS A 476 -92.60 -139.10 144.39
C CYS A 476 -92.58 -139.75 145.79
N ARG A 477 -93.06 -139.07 146.84
CA ARG A 477 -92.93 -139.58 148.23
C ARG A 477 -94.09 -140.47 148.68
N LYS A 478 -95.23 -140.43 148.00
CA LYS A 478 -96.47 -141.14 148.42
C LYS A 478 -96.57 -142.59 147.93
N ALA A 479 -95.78 -143.00 146.93
CA ALA A 479 -95.95 -144.27 146.21
C ALA A 479 -95.17 -145.49 146.77
N LEU A 480 -94.36 -145.31 147.83
CA LEU A 480 -93.34 -146.29 148.24
C LEU A 480 -93.79 -147.42 149.20
N LYS A 481 -95.10 -147.73 149.33
CA LYS A 481 -95.60 -148.71 150.33
C LYS A 481 -96.46 -149.89 149.82
N ALA A 482 -96.41 -150.26 148.53
CA ALA A 482 -97.18 -151.40 148.00
C ALA A 482 -96.43 -152.38 147.05
N LYS A 483 -95.68 -153.33 147.64
CA LYS A 483 -95.35 -154.72 147.17
C LYS A 483 -94.63 -155.00 145.81
N LYS A 484 -93.52 -155.79 145.89
CA LYS A 484 -93.07 -157.01 145.12
C LYS A 484 -93.21 -157.04 143.57
N LYS A 485 -92.30 -157.58 142.69
CA LYS A 485 -91.22 -158.64 142.64
C LYS A 485 -90.38 -158.40 141.32
N LYS A 486 -89.24 -159.01 140.88
CA LYS A 486 -88.13 -159.84 141.46
C LYS A 486 -86.81 -159.90 140.58
N GLY A 487 -86.43 -158.92 139.73
CA GLY A 487 -85.13 -158.90 139.00
C GLY A 487 -85.19 -158.98 137.46
N LYS A 488 -84.08 -159.10 136.69
CA LYS A 488 -82.66 -159.42 137.04
C LYS A 488 -81.64 -159.08 135.91
N LYS A 489 -80.58 -158.28 136.20
CA LYS A 489 -79.35 -157.98 135.39
C LYS A 489 -79.58 -157.34 133.98
N GLY A 490 -78.66 -156.55 133.39
CA GLY A 490 -77.47 -155.85 133.94
C GLY A 490 -76.37 -155.51 132.90
N LYS A 491 -75.53 -154.50 133.26
CA LYS A 491 -74.14 -154.17 132.83
C LYS A 491 -73.99 -153.02 131.80
N LYS A 492 -73.11 -152.00 131.89
CA LYS A 492 -72.37 -151.22 132.94
C LYS A 492 -71.20 -150.49 132.22
N GLY A 493 -71.18 -149.15 132.20
CA GLY A 493 -69.98 -148.32 131.91
C GLY A 493 -70.01 -147.50 130.60
N LYS A 494 -69.10 -146.52 130.35
CA LYS A 494 -68.17 -145.77 131.24
C LYS A 494 -67.48 -144.59 130.50
N LYS A 495 -67.41 -143.39 131.13
CA LYS A 495 -66.53 -142.22 130.84
C LYS A 495 -66.77 -141.34 129.58
N GLY A 496 -66.77 -140.01 129.82
CA GLY A 496 -66.56 -138.87 128.90
C GLY A 496 -66.98 -137.59 129.68
N LYS A 497 -66.13 -136.63 130.12
CA LYS A 497 -65.22 -135.66 129.45
C LYS A 497 -65.93 -134.70 128.47
N LYS A 498 -65.64 -133.39 128.43
CA LYS A 498 -65.18 -132.40 129.46
C LYS A 498 -65.14 -130.99 128.81
N LYS A 499 -65.23 -129.94 129.62
CA LYS A 499 -65.44 -128.53 129.24
C LYS A 499 -66.84 -128.28 128.66
#